data_AF-A0A941HPQ4-F1
#
_entry.id   AF-A0A941HPQ4-F1
#
_cell.length_a   1.000
_cell.length_b   1.000
_cell.length_c   1.000
_cell.angle_alpha   90.00
_cell.angle_beta   90.00
_cell.angle_gamma   90.00
#
_symmetry.space_group_name_H-M   'P 1'
#
loop_
_entity.id
_entity.type
_entity.pdbx_description
1 polymer ?
#
loop_
_entity_poly.entity_id
_entity_poly.type
_entity_poly.pdbx_seq_one_letter_code
_entity_poly.pdbx_strand_id
1 'polypeptide(L)'
;MPRVTKGFTLIEGLIVMALLAMLVLILYPKVWSYRENAVKTVCVTNREAVMRQYNIVNIQNNEDIELDQFILENFDGICPDHGKISYVEGKILCSIHNHTDVDDDKPDVEVPWLSSSRLTLMYKHNPRQ
;
A
#
# COMPACT_ATOMS: atom_id res chain seq x y z
N MET A 1 -30.06 12.80 -51.91
CA MET A 1 -28.97 13.30 -51.05
C MET A 1 -27.86 12.24 -51.02
N PRO A 2 -26.68 12.48 -51.59
CA PRO A 2 -25.63 11.45 -51.63
C PRO A 2 -24.96 11.34 -50.25
N ARG A 3 -24.94 10.14 -49.69
CA ARG A 3 -24.19 9.83 -48.45
C ARG A 3 -22.72 9.63 -48.83
N VAL A 4 -21.84 10.50 -48.33
CA VAL A 4 -20.39 10.32 -48.43
C VAL A 4 -19.96 9.37 -47.33
N THR A 5 -19.85 8.08 -47.65
CA THR A 5 -19.20 7.12 -46.76
C THR A 5 -17.69 7.27 -46.91
N LYS A 6 -17.04 7.96 -45.97
CA LYS A 6 -15.58 7.99 -45.85
C LYS A 6 -15.14 6.65 -45.28
N GLY A 7 -14.43 5.85 -46.08
CA GLY A 7 -13.76 4.65 -45.60
C GLY A 7 -12.43 5.03 -44.94
N PHE A 8 -12.14 4.46 -43.78
CA PHE A 8 -10.80 4.52 -43.19
C PHE A 8 -9.80 3.90 -44.16
N THR A 9 -8.66 4.56 -44.35
CA THR A 9 -7.58 3.99 -45.16
C THR A 9 -6.82 2.95 -44.34
N LEU A 10 -6.41 1.83 -44.94
CA LEU A 10 -5.64 0.79 -44.25
C LEU A 10 -4.33 1.34 -43.66
N ILE A 11 -3.73 2.33 -44.31
CA ILE A 11 -2.51 3.01 -43.86
C ILE A 11 -2.73 3.82 -42.58
N GLU A 12 -3.88 4.49 -42.44
CA GLU A 12 -4.24 5.24 -41.23
C GLU A 12 -4.35 4.32 -40.02
N GLY A 13 -4.97 3.14 -40.19
CA GLY A 13 -5.02 2.12 -39.15
C GLY A 13 -3.63 1.58 -38.78
N LEU A 14 -2.76 1.36 -39.77
CA LEU A 14 -1.40 0.86 -39.54
C LEU A 14 -0.57 1.84 -38.71
N ILE A 15 -0.61 3.13 -39.06
CA ILE A 15 0.12 4.17 -38.34
C ILE A 15 -0.37 4.28 -36.88
N VAL A 16 -1.69 4.23 -36.66
CA VAL A 16 -2.26 4.30 -35.31
C VAL A 16 -1.82 3.10 -34.46
N MET A 17 -1.91 1.88 -35.00
CA MET A 17 -1.48 0.68 -34.28
C MET A 17 0.03 0.67 -33.99
N ALA A 18 0.86 1.18 -34.92
CA ALA A 18 2.30 1.32 -34.71
C ALA A 18 2.62 2.28 -33.56
N LEU A 19 1.93 3.42 -33.47
CA LEU A 19 2.10 4.38 -32.38
C LEU A 19 1.62 3.82 -31.03
N LEU A 20 0.47 3.14 -31.01
CA LEU A 20 -0.04 2.51 -29.79
C LEU A 20 0.91 1.42 -29.28
N ALA A 21 1.44 0.57 -30.17
CA ALA A 21 2.40 -0.47 -29.82
C ALA A 21 3.67 0.13 -29.20
N MET A 22 4.18 1.23 -29.77
CA MET A 22 5.34 1.93 -29.23
C MET A 22 5.10 2.45 -27.81
N LEU A 23 3.94 3.04 -27.54
CA LEU A 23 3.59 3.53 -26.21
C LEU A 23 3.48 2.39 -25.19
N VAL A 24 2.81 1.29 -25.55
CA VAL A 24 2.65 0.13 -24.66
C VAL A 24 4.01 -0.48 -24.29
N LEU A 25 4.94 -0.58 -25.23
CA LEU A 25 6.30 -1.10 -24.96
C LEU A 25 7.04 -0.29 -23.89
N ILE A 26 6.87 1.03 -23.88
CA ILE A 26 7.53 1.91 -22.89
C ILE A 26 6.83 1.81 -21.52
N LEU A 27 5.50 1.68 -21.50
CA LEU A 27 4.70 1.70 -20.28
C LEU A 27 4.68 0.36 -19.55
N TYR A 28 4.61 -0.75 -20.29
CA TYR A 28 4.43 -2.09 -19.73
C TYR A 28 5.46 -2.49 -18.65
N PRO A 29 6.78 -2.36 -18.86
CA PRO A 29 7.77 -2.81 -17.86
C PRO A 29 7.73 -1.96 -16.58
N LYS A 30 7.32 -0.69 -16.68
CA LYS A 30 7.32 0.23 -15.55
C LYS A 30 6.24 -0.11 -14.53
N VAL A 31 5.04 -0.46 -15.00
CA VAL A 31 3.88 -0.74 -14.11
C VAL A 31 4.14 -1.92 -13.18
N TRP A 32 4.89 -2.92 -13.63
CA TRP A 32 5.18 -4.12 -12.82
C TRP A 32 5.97 -3.77 -11.55
N SER A 33 7.06 -3.01 -11.69
CA SER A 33 7.92 -2.63 -10.56
C SER A 33 7.21 -1.71 -9.57
N TYR A 34 6.45 -0.73 -10.05
CA TYR A 34 5.68 0.15 -9.17
C TYR A 34 4.62 -0.60 -8.37
N ARG A 35 3.94 -1.59 -8.98
CA ARG A 35 2.95 -2.41 -8.27
C ARG A 35 3.62 -3.18 -7.12
N GLU A 36 4.76 -3.82 -7.37
CA GLU A 36 5.45 -4.62 -6.35
C GLU A 36 5.84 -3.78 -5.14
N ASN A 37 6.42 -2.61 -5.37
CA ASN A 37 6.83 -1.71 -4.28
C ASN A 37 5.61 -1.15 -3.53
N ALA A 38 4.57 -0.74 -4.24
CA ALA A 38 3.34 -0.25 -3.60
C ALA A 38 2.70 -1.32 -2.72
N VAL A 39 2.63 -2.57 -3.21
CA VAL A 39 2.07 -3.69 -2.45
C VAL A 39 2.93 -4.01 -1.22
N LYS A 40 4.25 -4.03 -1.35
CA LYS A 40 5.18 -4.21 -0.21
C LYS A 40 4.97 -3.13 0.86
N THR A 41 4.95 -1.86 0.46
CA THR A 41 4.74 -0.73 1.37
C THR A 41 3.41 -0.80 2.09
N VAL A 42 2.31 -1.06 1.36
CA VAL A 42 0.97 -1.22 1.97
C VAL A 42 0.96 -2.38 2.96
N CYS A 43 1.58 -3.51 2.64
CA CYS A 43 1.67 -4.64 3.55
C CYS A 43 2.44 -4.29 4.83
N VAL A 44 3.56 -3.57 4.75
CA VAL A 44 4.31 -3.08 5.92
C VAL A 44 3.45 -2.15 6.78
N THR A 45 2.87 -1.12 6.17
CA THR A 45 2.06 -0.13 6.89
C THR A 45 0.84 -0.75 7.56
N ASN A 46 0.14 -1.66 6.87
CA ASN A 46 -1.04 -2.33 7.43
C ASN A 46 -0.65 -3.21 8.63
N ARG A 47 0.43 -3.98 8.54
CA ARG A 47 0.91 -4.81 9.66
C ARG A 47 1.27 -3.96 10.89
N GLU A 48 1.97 -2.83 10.69
CA GLU A 48 2.27 -1.92 11.78
C GLU A 48 1.00 -1.31 12.41
N ALA A 49 0.02 -0.94 11.58
CA ALA A 49 -1.24 -0.39 12.06
C ALA A 49 -2.02 -1.41 12.90
N VAL A 50 -2.09 -2.66 12.44
CA VAL A 50 -2.71 -3.78 13.17
C VAL A 50 -2.00 -4.00 14.50
N MET A 51 -0.66 -4.06 14.50
CA MET A 51 0.12 -4.25 15.72
C MET A 51 -0.13 -3.14 16.75
N ARG A 52 -0.19 -1.89 16.31
CA ARG A 52 -0.51 -0.74 17.19
C ARG A 52 -1.90 -0.86 17.80
N GLN A 53 -2.90 -1.23 17.00
CA GLN A 53 -4.27 -1.39 17.48
C GLN A 53 -4.40 -2.57 18.45
N TYR A 54 -3.79 -3.71 18.10
CA TYR A 54 -3.75 -4.88 18.96
C TYR A 54 -3.12 -4.56 20.32
N ASN A 55 -1.98 -3.87 20.34
CA ASN A 55 -1.33 -3.47 21.59
C ASN A 55 -2.21 -2.58 22.47
N ILE A 56 -2.96 -1.64 21.88
CA ILE A 56 -3.87 -0.78 22.65
C ILE A 56 -4.99 -1.62 23.29
N VAL A 57 -5.60 -2.51 22.50
CA VAL A 57 -6.71 -3.36 22.96
C VAL A 57 -6.23 -4.37 24.02
N ASN A 58 -5.06 -4.98 23.81
CA ASN A 58 -4.49 -5.96 24.74
C ASN A 58 -4.01 -5.35 26.07
N ILE A 59 -3.69 -4.04 26.09
CA ILE A 59 -3.37 -3.33 27.35
C ILE A 59 -4.65 -2.93 28.09
N GLN A 60 -5.71 -2.59 27.35
CA GLN A 60 -6.98 -2.14 27.93
C GLN A 60 -7.81 -3.32 28.47
N ASN A 61 -7.87 -4.40 27.72
CA ASN A 61 -8.55 -5.62 28.11
C ASN A 61 -7.57 -6.49 28.88
N ASN A 62 -7.88 -6.78 30.15
CA ASN A 62 -7.09 -7.66 31.00
C ASN A 62 -7.25 -9.15 30.64
N GLU A 63 -7.62 -9.44 29.39
CA GLU A 63 -7.81 -10.76 28.81
C GLU A 63 -6.92 -10.84 27.56
N ASP A 64 -6.17 -11.92 27.45
CA ASP A 64 -5.30 -12.17 26.29
C ASP A 64 -6.17 -12.52 25.08
N ILE A 65 -6.42 -11.55 24.21
CA ILE A 65 -7.16 -11.76 22.97
C ILE A 65 -6.20 -12.40 21.96
N GLU A 66 -6.57 -13.53 21.37
CA GLU A 66 -5.74 -14.14 20.31
C GLU A 66 -5.67 -13.22 19.08
N LEU A 67 -4.45 -12.93 18.62
CA LEU A 67 -4.22 -12.04 17.48
C LEU A 67 -4.96 -12.51 16.21
N ASP A 68 -5.00 -13.82 15.96
CA ASP A 68 -5.66 -14.37 14.77
C ASP A 68 -7.16 -14.05 14.75
N GLN A 69 -7.82 -14.16 15.91
CA GLN A 69 -9.23 -13.79 16.06
C GLN A 69 -9.42 -12.28 15.92
N PHE A 70 -8.56 -11.49 16.56
CA PHE A 70 -8.59 -10.03 16.44
C PHE A 70 -8.47 -9.57 14.98
N ILE A 71 -7.58 -10.20 14.19
CA ILE A 71 -7.41 -9.89 12.78
C ILE A 71 -8.68 -10.25 11.99
N LEU A 72 -9.22 -11.45 12.17
CA LEU A 72 -10.41 -11.90 11.44
C LEU A 72 -11.66 -11.06 11.70
N GLU A 73 -11.80 -10.53 12.92
CA GLU A 73 -12.97 -9.73 13.31
C GLU A 73 -12.86 -8.25 12.91
N ASN A 74 -11.64 -7.69 12.85
CA ASN A 74 -11.43 -6.25 12.71
C ASN A 74 -10.80 -5.83 11.37
N PHE A 75 -10.18 -6.76 10.64
CA PHE A 75 -9.44 -6.44 9.42
C PHE A 75 -9.80 -7.39 8.28
N ASP A 76 -10.11 -6.79 7.13
CA ASP A 76 -10.25 -7.53 5.87
C ASP A 76 -9.03 -7.26 4.99
N GLY A 77 -8.24 -8.31 4.71
CA GLY A 77 -7.15 -8.24 3.74
C GLY A 77 -5.98 -7.31 4.11
N ILE A 78 -5.18 -7.66 5.13
CA ILE A 78 -3.95 -6.92 5.51
C ILE A 78 -2.93 -6.84 4.35
N CYS A 79 -2.80 -7.93 3.59
CA CYS A 79 -1.86 -8.04 2.48
C CYS A 79 -2.62 -7.97 1.13
N PRO A 80 -2.30 -7.02 0.23
CA PRO A 80 -2.96 -6.92 -1.07
C PRO A 80 -2.80 -8.14 -1.99
N ASP A 81 -1.72 -8.91 -1.80
CA ASP A 81 -1.47 -10.17 -2.52
C ASP A 81 -1.94 -11.40 -1.72
N HIS A 82 -2.78 -11.21 -0.70
CA HIS A 82 -3.38 -12.27 0.13
C HIS A 82 -2.37 -13.16 0.86
N GLY A 83 -1.24 -12.58 1.26
CA GLY A 83 -0.25 -13.25 2.11
C GLY A 83 -0.83 -13.60 3.48
N LYS A 84 -0.48 -14.78 3.99
CA LYS A 84 -0.87 -15.22 5.34
C LYS A 84 -0.10 -14.42 6.37
N ILE A 85 -0.81 -14.00 7.41
CA ILE A 85 -0.26 -13.23 8.51
C ILE A 85 0.08 -14.17 9.66
N SER A 86 1.23 -13.95 10.30
CA SER A 86 1.66 -14.70 11.48
C SER A 86 2.28 -13.76 12.51
N TYR A 87 2.32 -14.20 13.76
CA TYR A 87 2.90 -13.44 14.87
C TYR A 87 4.11 -14.17 15.43
N VAL A 88 5.27 -13.50 15.39
CA VAL A 88 6.53 -14.06 15.89
C VAL A 88 7.28 -12.94 16.61
N GLU A 89 7.69 -13.18 17.86
CA GLU A 89 8.54 -12.28 18.64
C GLU A 89 8.05 -10.82 18.73
N GLY A 90 6.74 -10.61 18.88
CA GLY A 90 6.18 -9.25 18.99
C GLY A 90 6.00 -8.53 17.65
N LYS A 91 6.21 -9.21 16.52
CA LYS A 91 6.06 -8.66 15.17
C LYS A 91 5.06 -9.47 14.35
N ILE A 92 4.30 -8.75 13.53
CA ILE A 92 3.40 -9.34 12.54
C ILE A 92 4.17 -9.56 11.25
N LEU A 93 4.30 -10.81 10.82
CA LEU A 93 4.96 -11.23 9.59
C LEU A 93 3.93 -11.54 8.50
N CYS A 94 4.35 -11.42 7.25
CA CYS A 94 3.53 -11.78 6.08
C CYS A 94 4.28 -12.84 5.27
N SER A 95 3.62 -13.93 4.89
CA SER A 95 4.24 -15.04 4.15
C SER A 95 4.81 -14.66 2.78
N ILE A 96 4.39 -13.53 2.21
CA ILE A 96 4.81 -13.04 0.89
C ILE A 96 5.84 -11.90 1.02
N HIS A 97 5.62 -10.98 1.97
CA HIS A 97 6.41 -9.75 2.12
C HIS A 97 7.25 -9.75 3.42
N ASN A 98 7.84 -10.89 3.76
CA ASN A 98 8.62 -11.06 4.99
C ASN A 98 10.02 -10.42 4.93
N HIS A 99 10.07 -9.10 4.75
CA HIS A 99 11.26 -8.33 5.06
C HIS A 99 11.18 -7.96 6.55
N THR A 100 11.72 -8.85 7.38
CA THR A 100 12.41 -8.40 8.60
C THR A 100 13.63 -7.61 8.13
N ASP A 101 14.08 -6.63 8.92
CA ASP A 101 15.19 -5.69 8.63
C ASP A 101 14.63 -4.42 7.99
N VAL A 102 14.41 -3.34 8.75
CA VAL A 102 15.47 -2.37 9.09
C VAL A 102 16.35 -2.06 7.88
N ASP A 103 15.74 -1.83 6.73
CA ASP A 103 16.35 -1.03 5.68
C ASP A 103 15.58 0.28 5.56
N ASP A 104 16.32 1.34 5.83
CA ASP A 104 16.01 2.75 5.75
C ASP A 104 15.82 3.21 4.29
N ASP A 105 15.17 2.39 3.47
CA ASP A 105 14.63 2.78 2.18
C ASP A 105 13.13 3.02 2.38
N LYS A 106 12.81 4.10 3.09
CA LYS A 106 11.57 4.80 2.77
C LYS A 106 11.68 5.16 1.29
N PRO A 107 10.82 4.64 0.39
CA PRO A 107 10.57 5.42 -0.80
C PRO A 107 9.97 6.72 -0.26
N ASP A 108 10.71 7.82 -0.43
CA ASP A 108 10.25 9.19 -0.20
C ASP A 108 9.10 9.48 -1.17
N VAL A 109 7.97 8.81 -0.99
CA VAL A 109 6.69 9.29 -1.48
C VAL A 109 6.19 10.22 -0.40
N GLU A 110 6.82 11.39 -0.34
CA GLU A 110 6.24 12.56 0.30
C GLU A 110 4.93 12.87 -0.43
N VAL A 111 3.83 12.24 0.01
CA VAL A 111 2.49 12.71 -0.36
C VAL A 111 2.27 14.05 0.36
N PRO A 112 2.15 15.19 -0.35
CA PRO A 112 2.22 16.53 0.25
C PRO A 112 1.18 16.83 1.35
N TRP A 113 0.12 16.04 1.47
CA TRP A 113 -0.94 16.24 2.45
C TRP A 113 -0.82 15.38 3.72
N LEU A 114 0.13 14.42 3.80
CA LEU A 114 0.23 13.51 4.96
C LEU A 114 1.26 13.95 6.02
N SER A 115 1.90 15.12 5.89
CA SER A 115 2.73 15.71 6.96
C SER A 115 1.90 16.41 8.06
N SER A 116 0.71 15.89 8.38
CA SER A 116 -0.09 16.39 9.52
C SER A 116 0.33 15.70 10.82
N SER A 117 1.63 15.74 11.12
CA SER A 117 2.18 15.46 12.44
C SER A 117 3.03 16.65 12.91
N ARG A 118 2.52 17.85 12.66
CA ARG A 118 2.87 19.07 13.40
C ARG A 118 1.86 19.30 14.53
N LEU A 119 1.65 18.30 15.39
CA LEU A 119 0.93 18.43 16.67
C LEU A 119 1.76 17.97 17.88
N THR A 120 3.02 17.56 17.71
CA THR A 120 3.95 17.24 18.80
C THR A 120 4.64 18.46 19.44
N LEU A 121 4.01 19.64 19.42
CA LEU A 121 4.51 20.83 20.14
C LEU A 121 3.43 21.55 20.96
N MET A 122 2.46 20.84 21.56
CA MET A 122 1.63 21.43 22.64
C MET A 122 1.47 20.55 23.89
N TYR A 123 2.38 19.59 24.11
CA TYR A 123 2.45 18.86 25.39
C TYR A 123 3.85 18.96 26.02
N LYS A 124 4.34 20.19 26.20
CA LYS A 124 5.45 20.46 27.12
C LYS A 124 5.20 21.78 27.84
N HIS A 125 5.19 21.69 29.17
CA HIS A 125 5.04 22.74 30.19
C HIS A 125 3.63 23.25 30.52
N ASN A 126 3.00 22.57 31.50
CA ASN A 126 2.17 23.21 32.51
C ASN A 126 2.94 23.20 33.86
N PRO A 127 3.55 24.32 34.29
CA PRO A 127 3.93 24.52 35.68
C PRO A 127 2.76 25.19 36.42
N ARG A 128 1.95 24.38 37.10
CA ARG A 128 1.19 24.83 38.28
C ARG A 128 1.70 24.06 39.48
N GLN A 129 2.75 24.59 40.09
CA GLN A 129 2.86 24.86 41.52
C GLN A 129 3.67 26.14 41.69
#